data_AF-A0A314UQE7-F1
#
_entry.id   AF-A0A314UQE7-F1
#
_cell.length_a   1.000
_cell.length_b   1.000
_cell.length_c   1.000
_cell.angle_alpha   90.00
_cell.angle_beta   90.00
_cell.angle_gamma   90.00
#
_symmetry.space_group_name_H-M   'P 1'
#
loop_
_entity.id
_entity.type
_entity.pdbx_description
1 polymer ?
#
loop_
_entity_poly.entity_id
_entity_poly.type
_entity_poly.pdbx_seq_one_letter_code
_entity_poly.pdbx_strand_id
1 'polypeptide(L)'
;MAFWGTEVKPGKPFTHIFDGLKGRLHISVATLGTGTATKKSILQCNVGNKSPVYLCSLFPEKAESLQINVEFEESEEVIFSVIGPRSVHLSGYYLGGHRHHNLDDNSESYGEDIADSETQRSVNSEEDKYDDSFIDDDDPEVYPSSPVSDSGDSDSGYLEEDK
;
A
#
# COMPACT_ATOMS: atom_id res chain seq x y z
N MET A 1 5.50 14.62 -16.52
CA MET A 1 4.66 14.42 -15.32
C MET A 1 5.01 15.51 -14.31
N ALA A 2 4.02 16.21 -13.76
CA ALA A 2 4.25 17.27 -12.77
C ALA A 2 3.85 16.77 -11.38
N PHE A 3 4.71 16.99 -10.38
CA PHE A 3 4.46 16.58 -9.01
C PHE A 3 3.22 17.27 -8.42
N TRP A 4 2.46 16.52 -7.63
CA TRP A 4 1.35 17.02 -6.82
C TRP A 4 1.39 16.43 -5.42
N GLY A 5 1.02 17.23 -4.43
CA GLY A 5 0.84 16.75 -3.07
C GLY A 5 0.01 17.72 -2.23
N THR A 6 -0.68 17.17 -1.23
CA THR A 6 -1.50 17.94 -0.29
C THR A 6 -1.59 17.24 1.05
N GLU A 7 -1.84 18.00 2.12
CA GLU A 7 -2.15 17.45 3.44
C GLU A 7 -3.66 17.61 3.70
N VAL A 8 -4.33 16.47 3.92
CA VAL A 8 -5.74 16.45 4.32
C VAL A 8 -5.82 16.32 5.83
N LYS A 9 -6.36 17.34 6.50
CA LYS A 9 -6.45 17.37 7.97
C LYS A 9 -7.81 16.86 8.44
N PRO A 10 -7.88 16.23 9.63
CA PRO A 10 -9.15 15.87 10.24
C PRO A 10 -10.07 17.09 10.36
N GLY A 11 -11.33 16.95 9.96
CA GLY A 11 -12.32 18.04 9.98
C GLY A 11 -12.07 19.17 8.96
N LYS A 12 -11.01 19.11 8.15
CA LYS A 12 -10.74 20.07 7.07
C LYS A 12 -10.54 19.33 5.75
N PRO A 13 -11.64 19.05 5.02
CA PRO A 13 -11.57 18.42 3.71
C PRO A 13 -10.73 19.24 2.72
N PHE A 14 -10.12 18.55 1.75
CA PHE A 14 -9.42 19.15 0.63
C PHE A 14 -10.22 18.93 -0.66
N THR A 15 -10.52 20.03 -1.34
CA THR A 15 -11.18 20.03 -2.65
C THR A 15 -10.15 20.05 -3.77
N HIS A 16 -10.21 19.07 -4.66
CA HIS A 16 -9.55 19.09 -5.95
C HIS A 16 -10.56 19.46 -7.04
N ILE A 17 -10.22 20.48 -7.83
CA ILE A 17 -10.96 20.89 -9.02
C ILE A 17 -10.12 20.48 -10.22
N PHE A 18 -10.76 19.76 -11.16
CA PHE A 18 -10.11 19.35 -12.39
C PHE A 18 -9.65 20.56 -13.21
N ASP A 19 -8.41 20.47 -13.69
CA ASP A 19 -7.77 21.50 -14.51
C ASP A 19 -7.32 20.85 -15.82
N GLY A 20 -8.09 21.09 -16.88
CA GLY A 20 -7.85 20.49 -18.20
C GLY A 20 -6.46 20.79 -18.79
N LEU A 21 -5.78 21.86 -18.33
CA LEU A 21 -4.41 22.17 -18.74
C LEU A 21 -3.37 21.26 -18.06
N LYS A 22 -3.65 20.83 -16.83
CA LYS A 22 -2.76 19.92 -16.08
C LYS A 22 -3.03 18.46 -16.44
N GLY A 23 -4.27 18.14 -16.83
CA GLY A 23 -4.69 16.78 -17.14
C GLY A 23 -5.14 16.03 -15.89
N ARG A 24 -5.08 14.69 -15.96
CA ARG A 24 -5.64 13.80 -14.94
C ARG A 24 -4.76 13.77 -13.70
N LEU A 25 -5.36 13.80 -12.52
CA LEU A 25 -4.64 13.68 -11.26
C LEU A 25 -4.50 12.18 -10.92
N HIS A 26 -3.26 11.70 -10.87
CA HIS A 26 -2.95 10.37 -10.37
C HIS A 26 -2.41 10.49 -8.94
N ILE A 27 -3.06 9.84 -7.97
CA ILE A 27 -2.58 9.77 -6.59
C ILE A 27 -1.94 8.40 -6.38
N SER A 28 -0.66 8.42 -6.01
CA SER A 28 0.18 7.22 -5.92
C SER A 28 0.45 6.77 -4.49
N VAL A 29 0.42 7.68 -3.51
CA VAL A 29 0.76 7.38 -2.12
C VAL A 29 -0.11 8.19 -1.15
N ALA A 30 -0.51 7.52 -0.06
CA ALA A 30 -1.06 8.15 1.13
C ALA A 30 -0.18 7.83 2.34
N THR A 31 0.24 8.87 3.06
CA THR A 31 1.13 8.78 4.23
C THR A 31 0.47 9.45 5.43
N LEU A 32 0.54 8.79 6.58
CA LEU A 32 0.01 9.29 7.84
C LEU A 32 0.86 10.47 8.31
N GLY A 33 0.23 11.61 8.59
CA GLY A 33 0.88 12.79 9.14
C GLY A 33 1.42 12.53 10.54
N THR A 34 2.45 13.27 10.95
CA THR A 34 3.08 13.13 12.28
C THR A 34 2.10 13.37 13.42
N GLY A 35 2.22 12.64 14.52
CA GLY A 35 1.41 12.84 15.71
C GLY A 35 1.52 11.70 16.71
N THR A 36 1.01 11.92 17.92
CA THR A 36 1.05 10.94 19.03
C THR A 36 -0.22 10.10 19.15
N ALA A 37 -1.24 10.39 18.33
CA ALA A 37 -2.49 9.64 18.40
C ALA A 37 -2.31 8.22 17.86
N THR A 38 -2.86 7.25 18.60
CA THR A 38 -2.72 5.81 18.34
C THR A 38 -3.86 5.22 17.52
N LYS A 39 -4.96 5.97 17.34
CA LYS A 39 -6.09 5.53 16.51
C LYS A 39 -5.76 5.66 15.02
N LYS A 40 -6.26 4.71 14.23
CA LYS A 40 -6.16 4.73 12.77
C LYS A 40 -6.80 5.97 12.17
N SER A 41 -6.31 6.37 10.99
CA SER A 41 -6.92 7.42 10.17
C SER A 41 -7.32 6.85 8.81
N ILE A 42 -8.56 7.11 8.40
CA ILE A 42 -9.14 6.61 7.15
C ILE A 42 -9.22 7.78 6.18
N LEU A 43 -8.69 7.59 4.98
CA LEU A 43 -8.85 8.51 3.87
C LEU A 43 -10.14 8.18 3.11
N GLN A 44 -10.99 9.18 2.94
CA GLN A 44 -12.24 9.08 2.20
C GLN A 44 -12.23 10.06 1.03
N CYS A 45 -12.87 9.67 -0.06
CA CYS A 45 -13.03 10.45 -1.27
C CYS A 45 -14.51 10.56 -1.64
N ASN A 46 -14.95 11.74 -2.06
CA ASN A 46 -16.25 11.97 -2.67
C ASN A 46 -16.06 12.65 -4.02
N VAL A 47 -16.81 12.22 -5.04
CA VAL A 47 -16.77 12.77 -6.39
C VAL A 47 -18.15 13.33 -6.72
N GLY A 48 -18.24 14.65 -6.90
CA GLY A 48 -19.48 15.37 -7.15
C GLY A 48 -20.53 15.11 -6.06
N ASN A 49 -21.71 14.66 -6.49
CA ASN A 49 -22.86 14.37 -5.61
C ASN A 49 -22.99 12.88 -5.25
N LYS A 50 -21.94 12.08 -5.44
CA LYS A 50 -21.97 10.63 -5.16
C LYS A 50 -21.81 10.36 -3.66
N SER A 51 -22.03 9.11 -3.28
CA SER A 51 -21.75 8.67 -1.92
C SER A 51 -20.22 8.59 -1.71
N PRO A 52 -19.69 9.08 -0.59
CA PRO A 52 -18.26 8.97 -0.28
C PRO A 52 -17.77 7.52 -0.17
N VAL A 53 -16.54 7.25 -0.64
CA VAL A 53 -15.88 5.92 -0.63
C VAL A 53 -14.55 6.00 0.14
N TYR A 54 -14.22 4.94 0.88
CA TYR A 54 -12.93 4.84 1.58
C TYR A 54 -11.82 4.38 0.64
N LEU A 55 -10.73 5.14 0.56
CA LEU A 55 -9.58 4.81 -0.28
C LEU A 55 -8.56 3.95 0.48
N CYS A 56 -8.26 4.28 1.73
CA CYS A 56 -7.31 3.53 2.54
C CYS A 56 -7.49 3.76 4.05
N SER A 57 -6.91 2.88 4.85
CA SER A 57 -6.87 2.96 6.31
C SER A 57 -5.42 2.86 6.78
N LEU A 58 -4.93 3.91 7.44
CA LEU A 58 -3.56 4.03 7.91
C LEU A 58 -3.50 3.85 9.43
N PHE A 59 -2.54 3.06 9.89
CA PHE A 59 -2.38 2.68 11.30
C PHE A 59 -1.04 3.21 11.83
N PRO A 60 -1.04 4.06 12.88
CA PRO A 60 0.19 4.44 13.58
C PRO A 60 1.04 3.22 13.92
N GLU A 61 2.36 3.34 13.74
CA GLU A 61 3.37 2.32 14.10
C GLU A 61 3.25 0.97 13.39
N LYS A 62 2.29 0.79 12.48
CA LYS A 62 2.06 -0.47 11.74
C LYS A 62 2.03 -0.28 10.23
N ALA A 63 1.22 0.66 9.77
CA ALA A 63 1.00 0.93 8.35
C ALA A 63 0.80 2.44 8.18
N GLU A 64 1.92 3.18 8.25
CA GLU A 64 1.92 4.64 8.20
C GLU A 64 2.01 5.18 6.77
N SER A 65 2.22 4.32 5.78
CA SER A 65 2.14 4.70 4.36
C SER A 65 1.58 3.55 3.55
N LEU A 66 0.79 3.88 2.53
CA LEU A 66 0.23 2.92 1.59
C LEU A 66 0.34 3.49 0.17
N GLN A 67 0.78 2.64 -0.76
CA GLN A 67 0.65 2.93 -2.18
C GLN A 67 -0.80 2.77 -2.60
N ILE A 68 -1.34 3.80 -3.22
CA ILE A 68 -2.69 3.81 -3.80
C ILE A 68 -2.54 4.09 -5.29
N ASN A 69 -3.45 3.57 -6.12
CA ASN A 69 -3.38 3.74 -7.56
C ASN A 69 -4.75 4.20 -8.06
N VAL A 70 -5.01 5.49 -7.90
CA VAL A 70 -6.31 6.09 -8.24
C VAL A 70 -6.07 7.30 -9.14
N GLU A 71 -6.83 7.35 -10.23
CA GLU A 71 -6.81 8.44 -11.19
C GLU A 71 -8.14 9.17 -11.19
N PHE A 72 -8.07 10.49 -11.26
CA PHE A 72 -9.22 11.37 -11.34
C PHE A 72 -9.19 12.12 -12.68
N GLU A 73 -10.20 11.88 -13.50
CA GLU A 73 -10.45 12.52 -14.80
C GLU A 73 -11.75 13.33 -14.78
N GLU A 74 -12.44 13.36 -13.65
CA GLU A 74 -13.80 13.88 -13.57
C GLU A 74 -13.83 15.40 -13.72
N SER A 75 -14.77 15.90 -14.52
CA SER A 75 -15.11 17.33 -14.57
C SER A 75 -15.80 17.82 -13.28
N GLU A 76 -16.16 16.90 -12.39
CA GLU A 76 -16.76 17.15 -11.10
C GLU A 76 -15.71 17.42 -10.01
N GLU A 77 -16.14 18.06 -8.92
CA GLU A 77 -15.29 18.32 -7.76
C GLU A 77 -14.97 17.01 -7.02
N VAL A 78 -13.70 16.79 -6.71
CA VAL A 78 -13.24 15.64 -5.91
C VAL A 78 -12.86 16.15 -4.52
N ILE A 79 -13.52 15.63 -3.48
CA ILE A 79 -13.30 16.04 -2.09
C ILE A 79 -12.65 14.90 -1.31
N PHE A 80 -11.48 15.16 -0.76
CA PHE A 80 -10.78 14.26 0.15
C PHE A 80 -11.03 14.68 1.59
N SER A 81 -11.35 13.71 2.45
CA SER A 81 -11.55 13.93 3.89
C SER A 81 -10.88 12.82 4.69
N VAL A 82 -10.59 13.13 5.96
CA VAL A 82 -9.97 12.18 6.89
C VAL A 82 -10.89 11.93 8.06
N ILE A 83 -11.15 10.63 8.31
CA ILE A 83 -11.82 10.15 9.51
C ILE A 83 -10.74 9.58 10.43
N GLY A 84 -10.41 10.32 11.49
CA GLY A 84 -9.37 9.93 12.43
C GLY A 84 -8.69 11.14 13.04
N PRO A 85 -7.73 10.93 13.95
CA PRO A 85 -7.09 12.02 14.68
C PRO A 85 -5.86 12.62 13.98
N ARG A 86 -5.23 11.91 13.04
CA ARG A 86 -4.01 12.37 12.34
C ARG A 86 -4.34 12.76 10.91
N SER A 87 -3.60 13.72 10.36
CA SER A 87 -3.71 14.09 8.95
C SER A 87 -3.18 12.98 8.04
N VAL A 88 -3.51 13.09 6.75
CA VAL A 88 -2.99 12.21 5.70
C VAL A 88 -2.39 13.08 4.60
N HIS A 89 -1.12 12.86 4.31
CA HIS A 89 -0.42 13.44 3.17
C HIS A 89 -0.67 12.58 1.94
N LEU A 90 -1.22 13.19 0.89
CA LEU A 90 -1.37 12.57 -0.41
C LEU A 90 -0.26 13.07 -1.31
N SER A 91 0.32 12.18 -2.10
CA SER A 91 1.27 12.53 -3.15
C SER A 91 0.96 11.77 -4.43
N GLY A 92 1.37 12.38 -5.54
CA GLY A 92 1.02 11.92 -6.86
C GLY A 92 1.58 12.84 -7.94
N TYR A 93 0.99 12.76 -9.12
CA TYR A 93 1.39 13.56 -10.25
C TYR A 93 0.24 13.77 -11.23
N TYR A 94 0.36 14.84 -12.02
CA TYR A 94 -0.53 15.03 -13.16
C TYR A 94 -0.01 14.25 -14.38
N LEU A 95 -0.89 13.43 -14.94
CA LEU A 95 -0.78 12.83 -16.26
C LEU A 95 -1.14 13.93 -17.25
N GLY A 96 -0.12 14.58 -17.83
CA GLY A 96 -0.26 15.81 -18.61
C GLY A 96 -1.48 15.82 -19.55
N GLY A 97 -2.22 16.92 -19.55
CA GLY A 97 -3.36 17.08 -20.45
C GLY A 97 -2.94 16.87 -21.90
N HIS A 98 -3.78 16.20 -22.68
CA HIS A 98 -3.60 16.10 -24.12
C HIS A 98 -3.46 17.52 -24.67
N ARG A 99 -2.22 17.97 -24.89
CA ARG A 99 -1.99 18.92 -25.97
C ARG A 99 -2.55 18.19 -27.17
N HIS A 100 -3.57 18.75 -27.82
CA HIS A 100 -4.00 18.29 -29.12
C HIS A 100 -2.76 18.18 -30.00
N HIS A 101 -2.17 16.99 -30.07
CA HIS A 101 -1.29 16.60 -31.16
C HIS A 101 -2.23 16.42 -32.34
N ASN A 102 -2.64 17.55 -32.93
CA ASN A 102 -2.83 17.56 -34.36
C ASN A 102 -1.45 17.25 -34.92
N LEU A 103 -1.29 16.04 -35.43
CA LEU A 103 -0.31 15.50 -36.37
C LEU A 103 -0.02 14.05 -35.94
N ASP A 104 -0.82 13.14 -36.50
CA ASP A 104 -0.28 12.07 -37.36
C ASP A 104 1.14 11.60 -37.00
N ASP A 105 1.26 10.62 -36.10
CA ASP A 105 2.17 9.50 -36.38
C ASP A 105 1.87 8.30 -35.48
N ASN A 106 1.93 7.16 -36.13
CA ASN A 106 1.52 5.83 -35.72
C ASN A 106 2.61 5.17 -34.87
N SER A 107 2.56 5.35 -33.54
CA SER A 107 3.44 4.61 -32.62
C SER A 107 2.67 3.83 -31.55
N GLU A 108 1.63 3.10 -31.99
CA GLU A 108 1.21 1.87 -31.34
C GLU A 108 2.23 0.79 -31.74
N SER A 109 3.38 0.71 -31.05
CA SER A 109 4.23 -0.48 -31.12
C SER A 109 3.61 -1.57 -30.25
N TYR A 110 2.45 -2.04 -30.69
CA TYR A 110 1.79 -3.23 -30.18
C TYR A 110 2.60 -4.46 -30.62
N GLY A 111 3.00 -5.30 -29.66
CA GLY A 111 3.46 -6.67 -29.94
C GLY A 111 4.95 -6.79 -30.26
N GLU A 112 5.71 -7.31 -29.29
CA GLU A 112 6.95 -8.02 -29.59
C GLU A 112 6.55 -9.31 -30.33
N ASP A 113 6.68 -9.30 -31.66
CA ASP A 113 6.45 -10.47 -32.51
C ASP A 113 7.50 -11.55 -32.20
N ILE A 114 7.18 -12.47 -31.27
CA ILE A 114 7.90 -13.75 -31.15
C ILE A 114 7.39 -14.64 -32.29
N ALA A 115 7.85 -14.33 -33.50
CA ALA A 115 7.67 -15.18 -34.67
C ALA A 115 8.64 -16.38 -34.57
N ASP A 116 8.05 -17.57 -34.62
CA ASP A 116 8.67 -18.89 -34.76
C ASP A 116 10.14 -18.88 -35.23
N SER A 117 11.05 -19.22 -34.31
CA SER A 117 12.36 -19.77 -34.67
C SER A 117 12.35 -21.28 -34.42
N GLU A 118 11.61 -22.01 -35.25
CA GLU A 118 11.91 -23.42 -35.46
C GLU A 118 13.17 -23.53 -36.32
N THR A 119 14.30 -23.94 -35.74
CA THR A 119 15.27 -24.88 -36.34
C THR A 119 16.55 -25.01 -35.48
N GLN A 120 16.71 -26.11 -34.76
CA GLN A 120 17.54 -27.25 -35.18
C GLN A 120 17.79 -28.21 -34.01
N ARG A 121 17.43 -29.46 -34.27
CA ARG A 121 17.63 -30.62 -33.41
C ARG A 121 19.10 -31.03 -33.51
N SER A 122 19.89 -30.81 -32.48
CA SER A 122 21.19 -31.49 -32.31
C SER A 122 21.11 -32.43 -31.11
N VAL A 123 20.96 -33.71 -31.42
CA VAL A 123 21.34 -34.81 -30.54
C VAL A 123 22.79 -34.63 -30.13
N ASN A 124 23.07 -34.60 -28.83
CA ASN A 124 24.31 -35.12 -28.26
C ASN A 124 24.02 -35.59 -26.84
N SER A 125 24.28 -36.87 -26.65
CA SER A 125 24.09 -37.66 -25.44
C SER A 125 25.30 -37.45 -24.55
N GLU A 126 25.14 -36.91 -23.34
CA GLU A 126 26.15 -37.09 -22.28
C GLU A 126 25.44 -37.36 -20.95
N GLU A 127 26.01 -38.34 -20.28
CA GLU A 127 25.54 -39.13 -19.15
C GLU A 127 25.95 -38.43 -17.85
N ASP A 128 25.02 -37.71 -17.21
CA ASP A 128 25.27 -37.18 -15.88
C ASP A 128 24.44 -37.93 -14.84
N LYS A 129 25.11 -38.89 -14.20
CA LYS A 129 24.64 -39.64 -13.03
C LYS A 129 24.31 -38.66 -11.91
N TYR A 130 23.04 -38.59 -11.54
CA TYR A 130 22.60 -37.96 -10.30
C TYR A 130 23.08 -38.83 -9.14
N ASP A 131 24.14 -38.39 -8.49
CA ASP A 131 24.60 -38.90 -7.21
C ASP A 131 23.72 -38.28 -6.11
N ASP A 132 22.55 -38.89 -5.90
CA ASP A 132 21.62 -38.58 -4.82
C ASP A 132 22.24 -38.97 -3.47
N SER A 133 23.20 -38.18 -3.00
CA SER A 133 23.52 -38.09 -1.56
C SER A 133 22.48 -37.18 -0.90
N PHE A 134 21.23 -37.68 -0.90
CA PHE A 134 20.12 -37.13 -0.14
C PHE A 134 20.53 -37.14 1.34
N ILE A 135 20.67 -35.93 1.88
CA ILE A 135 21.03 -35.58 3.25
C ILE A 135 20.52 -36.64 4.24
N ASP A 136 21.48 -37.29 4.90
CA ASP A 136 21.27 -38.22 6.01
C ASP A 136 20.96 -37.43 7.29
N ASP A 137 20.15 -38.03 8.16
CA ASP A 137 19.56 -37.52 9.40
C ASP A 137 20.41 -36.52 10.22
N ASP A 138 19.79 -35.40 10.59
CA ASP A 138 19.87 -34.95 11.98
C ASP A 138 18.50 -34.36 12.39
N ASP A 139 17.73 -35.18 13.10
CA ASP A 139 16.48 -34.82 13.76
C ASP A 139 16.74 -33.70 14.79
N PRO A 140 16.07 -32.54 14.73
CA PRO A 140 16.20 -31.55 15.79
C PRO A 140 15.57 -32.10 17.08
N GLU A 141 16.43 -32.58 17.98
CA GLU A 141 16.11 -32.99 19.34
C GLU A 141 15.04 -32.08 19.99
N VAL A 142 13.90 -32.69 20.28
CA VAL A 142 12.77 -32.08 20.97
C VAL A 142 13.19 -31.72 22.39
N TYR A 143 13.37 -30.43 22.66
CA TYR A 143 13.58 -29.94 24.02
C TYR A 143 12.34 -30.28 24.89
N PRO A 144 12.50 -31.01 26.01
CA PRO A 144 11.38 -31.29 26.90
C PRO A 144 10.91 -30.02 27.62
N SER A 145 9.59 -29.80 27.62
CA SER A 145 8.91 -28.78 28.40
C SER A 145 9.33 -28.86 29.87
N SER A 146 9.89 -27.77 30.40
CA SER A 146 10.16 -27.66 31.83
C SER A 146 8.86 -27.43 32.63
N PRO A 147 8.83 -27.88 33.90
CA PRO A 147 7.59 -28.15 34.62
C PRO A 147 6.93 -26.88 35.17
N VAL A 148 5.60 -26.89 35.15
CA VAL A 148 4.75 -26.05 36.01
C VAL A 148 5.19 -26.22 37.46
N SER A 149 5.55 -25.11 38.09
CA SER A 149 5.66 -25.01 39.55
C SER A 149 4.45 -24.22 40.03
N ASP A 150 3.43 -24.96 40.45
CA ASP A 150 2.36 -24.49 41.32
C ASP A 150 2.91 -24.39 42.75
N SER A 151 2.76 -23.22 43.40
CA SER A 151 2.57 -23.08 44.85
C SER A 151 2.70 -21.61 45.29
N GLY A 152 1.71 -21.12 46.03
CA GLY A 152 1.94 -20.02 46.98
C GLY A 152 0.88 -18.94 47.04
N ASP A 153 -0.37 -19.33 47.29
CA ASP A 153 -1.37 -18.47 47.88
C ASP A 153 -0.81 -17.83 49.17
N SER A 154 -0.83 -16.50 49.28
CA SER A 154 -0.69 -15.79 50.55
C SER A 154 -1.47 -14.48 50.50
N ASP A 155 -2.77 -14.66 50.74
CA ASP A 155 -3.63 -13.68 51.41
C ASP A 155 -2.93 -13.12 52.66
N SER A 156 -2.79 -11.80 52.73
CA SER A 156 -2.64 -11.09 53.99
C SER A 156 -3.29 -9.72 53.86
N GLY A 157 -4.48 -9.62 54.44
CA GLY A 157 -5.20 -8.37 54.61
C GLY A 157 -4.68 -7.50 55.76
N TYR A 158 -5.22 -6.28 55.74
CA TYR A 158 -5.38 -5.29 56.81
C TYR A 158 -4.13 -4.56 57.34
N LEU A 159 -4.19 -3.22 57.30
CA LEU A 159 -4.22 -2.28 58.44
C LEU A 159 -4.68 -0.90 57.87
N GLU A 160 -5.90 -0.45 58.21
CA GLU A 160 -6.22 0.67 59.14
C GLU A 160 -5.61 2.01 58.72
N GLU A 161 -6.42 2.94 58.21
CA GLU A 161 -7.03 4.06 58.96
C GLU A 161 -6.01 4.92 59.71
N ASP A 162 -5.75 6.13 59.20
CA ASP A 162 -5.48 7.28 60.06
C ASP A 162 -5.82 8.59 59.32
N LYS A 163 -7.00 9.11 59.71
CA LYS A 163 -7.38 10.51 59.98
C LYS A 163 -7.11 11.64 58.97
#